data_AF-K6Z6C8-F1
#
_entry.id   AF-K6Z6C8-F1
#
_cell.length_a   1.000
_cell.length_b   1.000
_cell.length_c   1.000
_cell.angle_alpha   90.00
_cell.angle_beta   90.00
_cell.angle_gamma   90.00
#
_symmetry.space_group_name_H-M   'P 1'
#
loop_
_entity.id
_entity.type
_entity.pdbx_description
1 polymer ?
#
loop_
_entity_poly.entity_id
_entity_poly.type
_entity_poly.pdbx_seq_one_letter_code
_entity_poly.pdbx_strand_id
1 'polypeptide(L)'
;MMFLLGMIIFVGMIVMAMMMSGEMMMFVNLPSLIVVIPPALMFTLTSSSKQSRSHAVKLLFNESLHLNSAELIAAKHVFTTFGNLNILMGFIGVIIGAIAMGNTLYGENISQIFGSALAVCVLPFFYALLIKVLCSAAEAKIQFKIINLAS
;
A
#
# COMPACT_ATOMS: atom_id res chain seq x y z
N MET A 1 4.03 -21.64 2.24
CA MET A 1 3.17 -21.39 3.44
C MET A 1 3.75 -20.33 4.40
N MET A 2 5.06 -20.26 4.60
CA MET A 2 5.72 -19.31 5.52
C MET A 2 5.54 -17.82 5.15
N PHE A 3 5.41 -17.49 3.86
CA PHE A 3 5.19 -16.10 3.40
C PHE A 3 3.87 -15.48 3.90
N LEU A 4 2.76 -16.21 3.79
CA LEU A 4 1.45 -15.72 4.23
C LEU A 4 1.43 -15.51 5.75
N LEU A 5 2.08 -16.42 6.50
CA LEU A 5 2.29 -16.26 7.94
C LEU A 5 3.02 -14.96 8.25
N GLY A 6 4.10 -14.65 7.52
CA GLY A 6 4.83 -13.38 7.65
C GLY A 6 3.96 -12.14 7.43
N MET A 7 3.10 -12.14 6.40
CA MET A 7 2.17 -11.02 6.17
C MET A 7 1.13 -10.87 7.28
N ILE A 8 0.59 -11.98 7.79
CA ILE A 8 -0.38 -11.96 8.90
C ILE A 8 0.28 -11.42 10.17
N ILE A 9 1.49 -11.89 10.50
CA ILE A 9 2.25 -11.39 11.65
C ILE A 9 2.53 -9.91 11.48
N PHE A 10 2.98 -9.45 10.31
CA PHE A 10 3.22 -8.04 10.05
C PHE A 10 1.96 -7.18 10.29
N VAL A 11 0.82 -7.56 9.69
CA VAL A 11 -0.45 -6.83 9.88
C VAL A 11 -0.86 -6.86 11.36
N GLY A 12 -0.76 -8.01 12.03
CA GLY A 12 -1.07 -8.15 13.46
C GLY A 12 -0.23 -7.24 14.35
N MET A 13 1.08 -7.16 14.09
CA MET A 13 1.99 -6.28 14.83
C MET A 13 1.67 -4.80 14.60
N ILE A 14 1.33 -4.40 13.38
CA ILE A 14 0.90 -3.02 13.08
C ILE A 14 -0.41 -2.69 13.78
N VAL A 15 -1.38 -3.61 13.77
CA VAL A 15 -2.65 -3.42 14.50
C VAL A 15 -2.42 -3.31 16.00
N MET A 16 -1.54 -4.14 16.56
CA MET A 16 -1.18 -4.04 17.98
C MET A 16 -0.52 -2.69 18.30
N ALA A 17 0.39 -2.20 17.45
CA ALA A 17 0.99 -0.87 17.61
C ALA A 17 -0.05 0.27 17.53
N MET A 18 -1.06 0.14 16.66
CA MET A 18 -2.18 1.09 16.60
C MET A 18 -3.01 1.07 17.89
N MET A 19 -3.35 -0.11 18.41
CA MET A 19 -4.10 -0.24 19.66
C MET A 19 -3.34 0.29 20.88
N MET A 20 -2.01 0.20 20.89
CA MET A 20 -1.17 0.74 21.96
C MET A 20 -0.98 2.26 21.86
N SER A 21 -1.17 2.86 20.67
CA SER A 21 -0.99 4.30 20.45
C SER A 21 -2.26 5.12 20.62
N GLY A 22 -3.44 4.50 20.63
CA GLY A 22 -4.70 5.17 20.91
C GLY A 22 -5.92 4.42 20.39
N GLU A 23 -7.00 5.17 20.15
CA GLU A 23 -8.25 4.61 19.61
C GLU A 23 -8.12 4.24 18.14
N MET A 24 -8.54 3.04 17.74
CA MET A 24 -8.40 2.54 16.36
C MET A 24 -9.01 3.49 15.30
N MET A 25 -10.10 4.20 15.64
CA MET A 25 -10.77 5.12 14.73
C MET A 25 -9.89 6.30 14.31
N MET A 26 -8.84 6.65 15.07
CA MET A 26 -7.90 7.71 14.70
C MET A 26 -7.08 7.36 13.45
N PHE A 27 -6.93 6.07 13.15
CA PHE A 27 -6.19 5.55 11.99
C PHE A 27 -7.10 5.24 10.80
N VAL A 28 -8.37 5.65 10.83
CA VAL A 28 -9.31 5.44 9.72
C VAL A 28 -9.85 6.78 9.25
N ASN A 29 -9.28 7.28 8.15
CA ASN A 29 -9.69 8.53 7.52
C ASN A 29 -10.07 8.28 6.06
N LEU A 30 -11.36 8.47 5.75
CA LEU A 30 -11.91 8.21 4.43
C LEU A 30 -11.27 9.07 3.33
N PRO A 31 -11.10 10.40 3.49
CA PRO A 31 -10.35 11.22 2.52
C PRO A 31 -8.96 10.67 2.22
N SER A 32 -8.17 10.33 3.24
CA SER A 32 -6.82 9.79 3.08
C SER A 32 -6.81 8.44 2.34
N LEU A 33 -7.79 7.57 2.60
CA LEU A 33 -7.92 6.28 1.90
C LEU A 33 -8.21 6.48 0.41
N ILE A 34 -9.09 7.43 0.08
CA ILE A 34 -9.48 7.76 -1.31
C ILE A 34 -8.31 8.34 -2.11
N VAL A 35 -7.43 9.11 -1.47
CA VAL A 35 -6.26 9.68 -2.16
C VAL A 35 -5.23 8.61 -2.52
N VAL A 36 -5.06 7.59 -1.68
CA VAL A 36 -3.96 6.62 -1.83
C VAL A 36 -4.38 5.40 -2.64
N ILE A 37 -5.44 4.70 -2.22
CA ILE A 37 -5.71 3.33 -2.69
C ILE A 37 -6.35 3.32 -4.09
N PRO A 38 -7.49 4.00 -4.34
CA PRO A 38 -8.15 3.94 -5.64
C PRO A 38 -7.28 4.41 -6.82
N PRO A 39 -6.55 5.55 -6.75
CA PRO A 39 -5.72 6.00 -7.87
C PRO A 39 -4.60 5.00 -8.17
N ALA A 40 -3.86 4.56 -7.15
CA ALA A 40 -2.77 3.60 -7.31
C ALA A 40 -3.28 2.26 -7.88
N LEU A 41 -4.47 1.81 -7.43
CA LEU A 41 -5.10 0.62 -7.95
C LEU A 41 -5.46 0.80 -9.44
N MET A 42 -6.14 1.89 -9.80
CA MET A 42 -6.53 2.16 -11.19
C MET A 42 -5.33 2.20 -12.13
N PHE A 43 -4.27 2.93 -11.78
CA PHE A 43 -3.04 2.98 -12.59
C PHE A 43 -2.35 1.62 -12.72
N THR A 44 -2.41 0.77 -11.69
CA THR A 44 -1.89 -0.60 -11.77
C THR A 44 -2.76 -1.46 -12.68
N LEU A 45 -4.09 -1.32 -12.58
CA LEU A 45 -5.03 -2.09 -13.39
C LEU A 45 -4.94 -1.74 -14.88
N THR A 46 -4.63 -0.48 -15.23
CA THR A 46 -4.48 -0.03 -16.62
C THR A 46 -3.11 -0.37 -17.21
N SER A 47 -2.06 -0.37 -16.39
CA SER A 47 -0.69 -0.71 -16.85
C SER A 47 -0.40 -2.21 -16.93
N SER A 48 -1.23 -3.06 -16.30
CA SER A 48 -1.02 -4.50 -16.26
C SER A 48 -2.09 -5.30 -16.99
N SER A 49 -1.69 -6.40 -17.64
CA SER A 49 -2.62 -7.30 -18.33
C SER A 49 -3.45 -8.12 -17.34
N LYS A 50 -4.70 -8.48 -17.73
CA LYS A 50 -5.58 -9.32 -16.91
C LYS A 50 -4.92 -10.65 -16.50
N GLN A 51 -4.14 -11.23 -17.40
CA GLN A 51 -3.38 -12.48 -17.16
C GLN A 51 -2.31 -12.28 -16.07
N SER A 52 -1.50 -11.22 -16.15
CA SER A 52 -0.48 -10.93 -15.12
C SER A 52 -1.08 -10.75 -13.73
N ARG A 53 -2.24 -10.08 -13.63
CA ARG A 53 -2.93 -9.89 -12.34
C ARG A 53 -3.41 -11.21 -11.74
N SER A 54 -4.02 -12.07 -12.57
CA SER A 54 -4.48 -13.39 -12.14
C SER A 54 -3.31 -14.27 -11.70
N HIS A 55 -2.21 -14.27 -12.46
CA HIS A 55 -0.99 -15.00 -12.12
C HIS A 55 -0.34 -14.47 -10.84
N ALA A 56 -0.24 -13.15 -10.69
CA ALA A 56 0.28 -12.48 -9.50
C ALA A 56 -0.45 -12.93 -8.23
N VAL A 57 -1.79 -12.92 -8.23
CA VAL A 57 -2.59 -13.37 -7.08
C VAL A 57 -2.41 -14.87 -6.84
N LYS A 58 -2.54 -15.69 -7.88
CA LYS A 58 -2.42 -17.15 -7.73
C LYS A 58 -1.06 -17.57 -7.20
N LEU A 59 0.01 -16.88 -7.59
CA LEU A 59 1.37 -17.17 -7.14
C LEU A 59 1.62 -16.87 -5.65
N LEU A 60 0.85 -15.95 -5.05
CA LEU A 60 0.92 -15.71 -3.62
C LEU A 60 0.44 -16.92 -2.81
N PHE A 61 -0.60 -17.60 -3.30
CA PHE A 61 -1.25 -18.73 -2.62
C PHE A 61 -0.70 -20.09 -3.05
N ASN A 62 -0.44 -20.28 -4.35
CA ASN A 62 0.06 -21.52 -4.94
C ASN A 62 1.52 -21.38 -5.38
N GLU A 63 2.39 -21.91 -4.54
CA GLU A 63 3.84 -21.88 -4.76
C GLU A 63 4.29 -22.84 -5.87
N SER A 64 3.56 -23.91 -6.11
CA SER A 64 3.80 -24.92 -7.15
C SER A 64 3.39 -24.51 -8.57
N LEU A 65 2.93 -23.26 -8.76
CA LEU A 65 2.47 -22.82 -10.07
C LEU A 65 3.68 -22.63 -11.00
N HIS A 66 3.85 -23.53 -11.97
CA HIS A 66 4.93 -23.48 -12.96
C HIS A 66 4.60 -22.41 -14.00
N LEU A 67 5.30 -21.28 -13.93
CA LEU A 67 5.21 -20.18 -14.89
C LEU A 67 6.57 -19.96 -15.51
N ASN A 68 6.59 -19.42 -16.73
CA ASN A 68 7.83 -19.02 -17.37
C ASN A 68 8.40 -17.74 -16.72
N SER A 69 9.70 -17.48 -16.88
CA SER A 69 10.38 -16.31 -16.32
C SER A 69 9.73 -14.99 -16.76
N ALA A 70 9.27 -14.90 -18.02
CA ALA A 70 8.56 -13.74 -18.53
C ALA A 70 7.22 -13.48 -17.79
N GLU A 71 6.47 -14.54 -17.48
CA GLU A 71 5.18 -14.41 -16.78
C GLU A 71 5.39 -14.05 -15.30
N LEU A 72 6.46 -14.54 -14.68
CA LEU A 72 6.83 -14.17 -13.32
C LEU A 72 7.30 -12.72 -13.22
N ILE A 73 8.08 -12.24 -14.20
CA ILE A 73 8.50 -10.83 -14.26
C ILE A 73 7.27 -9.93 -14.42
N ALA A 74 6.34 -10.30 -15.29
CA ALA A 74 5.10 -9.56 -15.48
C ALA A 74 4.20 -9.57 -14.23
N ALA A 75 4.12 -10.70 -13.52
CA ALA A 75 3.41 -10.82 -12.24
C ALA A 75 4.06 -9.99 -11.12
N LYS A 76 5.40 -10.00 -11.02
CA LYS A 76 6.14 -9.11 -10.10
C LYS A 76 5.82 -7.66 -10.37
N HIS A 77 5.86 -7.25 -11.64
CA HIS A 77 5.66 -5.85 -12.04
C HIS A 77 4.34 -5.29 -11.50
N VAL A 78 3.27 -6.09 -11.41
CA VAL A 78 2.00 -5.69 -10.79
C VAL A 78 2.20 -5.19 -9.35
N PHE A 79 2.93 -5.93 -8.51
CA PHE A 79 3.19 -5.54 -7.11
C PHE A 79 4.16 -4.38 -7.00
N THR A 80 5.20 -4.35 -7.84
CA THR A 80 6.18 -3.25 -7.87
C THR A 80 5.50 -1.93 -8.24
N THR A 81 4.70 -1.93 -9.31
CA THR A 81 3.94 -0.77 -9.77
C THR A 81 2.92 -0.33 -8.72
N PHE A 82 2.11 -1.25 -8.19
CA PHE A 82 1.12 -0.90 -7.17
C PHE A 82 1.78 -0.31 -5.92
N GLY A 83 2.82 -0.95 -5.40
CA GLY A 83 3.55 -0.45 -4.24
C GLY A 83 4.17 0.94 -4.47
N ASN A 84 4.85 1.14 -5.61
CA ASN A 84 5.49 2.42 -5.93
C ASN A 84 4.47 3.54 -6.11
N LEU A 85 3.35 3.26 -6.79
CA LEU A 85 2.28 4.23 -6.97
C LEU A 85 1.64 4.63 -5.65
N ASN A 86 1.44 3.68 -4.72
CA ASN A 86 0.93 4.00 -3.39
C ASN A 86 1.84 5.00 -2.66
N ILE A 87 3.16 4.82 -2.69
CA ILE A 87 4.12 5.79 -2.12
C ILE A 87 3.97 7.18 -2.75
N LEU A 88 3.88 7.25 -4.08
CA LEU A 88 3.69 8.53 -4.77
C LEU A 88 2.38 9.20 -4.37
N MET A 89 1.27 8.45 -4.31
CA MET A 89 -0.02 8.96 -3.86
C MET A 89 0.00 9.36 -2.38
N GLY A 90 0.80 8.68 -1.55
CA GLY A 90 1.05 9.07 -0.17
C GLY A 90 1.67 10.46 -0.06
N PHE A 91 2.68 10.78 -0.88
CA PHE A 91 3.26 12.13 -0.95
C PHE A 91 2.25 13.17 -1.47
N ILE A 92 1.40 12.81 -2.44
CA ILE A 92 0.31 13.69 -2.88
C ILE A 92 -0.65 13.97 -1.72
N GLY A 93 -0.98 12.97 -0.91
CA GLY A 93 -1.81 13.14 0.29
C GLY A 93 -1.20 14.09 1.33
N VAL A 94 0.12 13.99 1.56
CA VAL A 94 0.84 14.94 2.44
C VAL A 94 0.68 16.38 1.93
N ILE A 95 0.81 16.60 0.62
CA ILE A 95 0.65 17.93 0.02
C ILE A 95 -0.80 18.44 0.18
N ILE A 96 -1.80 17.58 -0.05
CA ILE A 96 -3.22 17.93 0.13
C ILE A 96 -3.49 18.32 1.59
N GLY A 97 -2.98 17.55 2.55
CA GLY A 97 -3.11 17.87 3.97
C GLY A 97 -2.42 19.17 4.35
N ALA A 98 -1.23 19.43 3.81
CA ALA A 98 -0.51 20.70 4.01
C ALA A 98 -1.29 21.91 3.48
N ILE A 99 -1.89 21.80 2.29
CA ILE A 99 -2.74 22.85 1.71
C ILE A 99 -3.99 23.07 2.57
N ALA A 100 -4.62 22.00 3.04
CA ALA A 100 -5.80 22.07 3.91
C ALA A 100 -5.51 22.80 5.23
N MET A 101 -4.35 22.51 5.86
CA MET A 101 -3.90 23.20 7.07
C MET A 101 -3.67 24.70 6.82
N GLY A 102 -3.02 25.07 5.70
CA GLY A 102 -2.79 26.47 5.36
C GLY A 102 -4.07 27.27 5.14
N ASN A 103 -5.12 26.65 4.60
CA ASN A 103 -6.39 27.31 4.31
C ASN A 103 -7.25 27.58 5.56
N THR A 104 -6.94 26.99 6.70
CA THR A 104 -7.78 27.02 7.90
C THR A 104 -7.26 27.87 9.06
N LEU A 105 -6.15 28.59 8.84
CA LEU A 105 -5.50 29.45 9.85
C LEU A 105 -6.26 30.76 10.16
N TYR A 106 -7.44 30.99 9.56
CA TYR A 106 -8.22 32.24 9.68
C TYR A 106 -9.57 32.09 10.43
N GLY A 107 -9.83 30.98 11.14
CA GLY A 107 -11.13 30.71 11.81
C GLY A 107 -11.05 30.29 13.28
N GLU A 108 -12.08 30.60 14.06
CA GLU A 108 -12.17 30.46 15.54
C GLU A 108 -12.22 29.02 16.12
N ASN A 109 -11.83 27.98 15.38
CA ASN A 109 -11.81 26.58 15.88
C ASN A 109 -10.53 25.83 15.48
N ILE A 110 -9.37 26.42 15.77
CA ILE A 110 -8.05 25.95 15.35
C ILE A 110 -7.79 24.48 15.76
N SER A 111 -8.13 24.08 16.98
CA SER A 111 -7.79 22.74 17.51
C SER A 111 -8.44 21.58 16.77
N GLN A 112 -9.75 21.66 16.50
CA GLN A 112 -10.50 20.59 15.85
C GLN A 112 -10.21 20.52 14.35
N ILE A 113 -10.05 21.69 13.72
CA ILE A 113 -9.75 21.79 12.29
C ILE A 113 -8.31 21.34 12.02
N PHE A 114 -7.36 21.72 12.87
CA PHE A 114 -5.96 21.28 12.78
C PHE A 114 -5.83 19.75 12.91
N GLY A 115 -6.55 19.13 13.85
CA GLY A 115 -6.55 17.67 14.00
C GLY A 115 -7.03 16.95 12.74
N SER A 116 -8.12 17.42 12.12
CA SER A 116 -8.63 16.83 10.89
C SER A 116 -7.68 16.98 9.69
N ALA A 117 -7.04 18.14 9.55
CA ALA A 117 -6.13 18.43 8.45
C ALA A 117 -4.78 17.71 8.60
N LEU A 118 -4.30 17.54 9.84
CA LEU A 118 -3.11 16.74 10.16
C LEU A 118 -3.36 15.26 9.87
N ALA A 119 -4.55 14.73 10.16
CA ALA A 119 -4.92 13.36 9.77
C ALA A 119 -4.86 13.17 8.24
N VAL A 120 -5.39 14.13 7.47
CA VAL A 120 -5.31 14.13 6.00
C VAL A 120 -3.88 14.28 5.49
N CYS A 121 -2.95 14.78 6.29
CA CYS A 121 -1.53 14.89 5.95
C CYS A 121 -0.76 13.60 6.25
N VAL A 122 -0.89 13.05 7.47
CA VAL A 122 -0.04 11.95 7.97
C VAL A 122 -0.56 10.57 7.54
N LEU A 123 -1.88 10.36 7.60
CA LEU A 123 -2.48 9.05 7.32
C LEU A 123 -2.29 8.56 5.88
N PRO A 124 -2.34 9.40 4.82
CA PRO A 124 -2.05 8.92 3.47
C PRO A 124 -0.65 8.32 3.35
N PHE A 125 0.34 8.97 3.97
CA PHE A 125 1.71 8.49 3.95
C PHE A 125 1.84 7.18 4.73
N PHE A 126 1.18 7.08 5.89
CA PHE A 126 1.11 5.85 6.66
C PHE A 126 0.52 4.68 5.86
N TYR A 127 -0.66 4.86 5.25
CA TYR A 127 -1.29 3.81 4.44
C TYR A 127 -0.44 3.41 3.23
N ALA A 128 0.17 4.40 2.56
CA ALA A 128 1.05 4.17 1.43
C ALA A 128 2.24 3.29 1.79
N LEU A 129 2.88 3.56 2.94
CA LEU A 129 4.00 2.76 3.45
C LEU A 129 3.56 1.33 3.77
N LEU A 130 2.43 1.15 4.47
CA LEU A 130 1.93 -0.19 4.79
C LEU A 130 1.70 -1.03 3.53
N ILE A 131 1.06 -0.45 2.52
CA ILE A 131 0.80 -1.13 1.25
C ILE A 131 2.12 -1.42 0.53
N LYS A 132 3.07 -0.47 0.50
CA LYS A 132 4.38 -0.69 -0.14
C LYS A 132 5.16 -1.82 0.52
N VAL A 133 5.14 -1.93 1.85
CA VAL A 133 5.83 -3.01 2.57
C VAL A 133 5.23 -4.36 2.19
N LEU A 134 3.90 -4.50 2.21
CA LEU A 134 3.21 -5.73 1.79
C LEU A 134 3.52 -6.09 0.33
N CYS A 135 3.50 -5.10 -0.57
CA CYS A 135 3.82 -5.31 -1.99
C CYS A 135 5.28 -5.68 -2.21
N SER A 136 6.20 -5.09 -1.43
CA SER A 136 7.62 -5.40 -1.50
C SER A 136 7.92 -6.82 -1.03
N ALA A 137 7.21 -7.30 0.00
CA ALA A 137 7.31 -8.68 0.44
C ALA A 137 6.85 -9.66 -0.66
N ALA A 138 5.72 -9.37 -1.32
CA ALA A 138 5.24 -10.14 -2.47
C ALA A 138 6.25 -10.13 -3.63
N GLU A 139 6.81 -8.97 -3.97
CA GLU A 139 7.85 -8.83 -4.97
C GLU A 139 9.07 -9.71 -4.66
N ALA A 140 9.59 -9.66 -3.43
CA ALA A 140 10.76 -10.43 -3.02
C ALA A 140 10.53 -11.94 -3.17
N LYS A 141 9.34 -12.43 -2.80
CA LYS A 141 8.95 -13.83 -2.99
C LYS A 141 9.00 -14.24 -4.47
N ILE A 142 8.45 -13.42 -5.35
CA ILE A 142 8.42 -13.70 -6.80
C ILE A 142 9.83 -13.63 -7.40
N GLN A 143 10.66 -12.69 -6.95
CA GLN A 143 12.06 -12.60 -7.35
C GLN A 143 12.85 -13.84 -7.01
N PHE A 144 12.71 -14.36 -5.79
CA PHE A 144 13.38 -15.58 -5.39
C PHE A 144 13.03 -16.75 -6.32
N LYS A 145 11.76 -16.87 -6.70
CA LYS A 145 11.32 -17.90 -7.65
C LYS A 145 11.87 -17.71 -9.06
N ILE A 146 12.00 -16.47 -9.53
CA ILE A 146 12.62 -16.17 -10.83
C ILE A 146 14.09 -16.61 -10.85
N ILE A 147 14.83 -16.33 -9.77
CA ILE A 147 16.24 -16.70 -9.65
C ILE A 147 16.40 -18.23 -9.70
N ASN A 148 15.56 -18.97 -8.96
CA ASN A 148 15.63 -20.44 -8.93
C ASN A 148 15.23 -21.13 -10.25
N LEU A 149 14.56 -20.42 -11.17
CA LEU A 149 14.25 -20.94 -12.50
C LEU A 149 15.37 -20.67 -13.51
N ALA A 150 16.28 -19.75 -13.20
CA ALA A 150 17.41 -19.39 -14.06
C ALA A 150 18.69 -20.19 -13.72
N SER A 151 18.73 -20.85 -12.56
CA SER A 151 19.79 -21.77 -12.11
C SER A 151 19.51 -23.21 -12.53
#